data_AF-A0A1R3X425-F1
#
_entry.id   AF-A0A1R3X425-F1
#
_cell.length_a   1.000
_cell.length_b   1.000
_cell.length_c   1.000
_cell.angle_alpha   90.00
_cell.angle_beta   90.00
_cell.angle_gamma   90.00
#
_symmetry.space_group_name_H-M   'P 1'
#
loop_
_entity.id
_entity.type
_entity.pdbx_description
1 polymer ?
#
loop_
_entity_poly.entity_id
_entity_poly.type
_entity_poly.pdbx_seq_one_letter_code
_entity_poly.pdbx_strand_id
1 'polypeptide(L)'
;MTEHGIPDGIPADLFTAFDDYERAILSNDVDTLDAFFAPGPQTLRGDAAGLLVGHDAISAFRGLRGGVPSRSIERVEYRPLGPDAALLVSVSRYAGGGTGLQTQLWQRIDGRWLITAAHVTPRAAAFDRSVWRTVGDPLWQGAWEGPLAGLTVAVKDVFAIKGYRIGAGNPAYLDSARAETTTAPAVSDLLRGGASLRGIARTDEFAYSIAGDNVHYGTPPNGAVPGALPGGSSSGPASAVAAGQADVALATDTAGSVRVPASYQGLWGLRTTHGLVPRQGLLPLAQSFDTVGWLTRDGATLQRVVDWCLSYDGSDSTESVLGESATDLPWRLLVPDEALAACEPATRAAFDALLTRLAARDDAPRLTRISLGDLDAYYEPFRTVQAAEAWRNNGAWLREHPGAVGPAVAERFRLAAAVTAPQEAAARDALDPLREQLTGFVRDAVLILPTVPGPAPLRTARGERVDAVRQATLRMTTPAAIAGLPAVSVPLLSVAASRGSAPVGVCLVSRAGTDIALVRLARRLAALVADRSES
;
A
#
# COMPACT_ATOMS: atom_id res chain seq x y z
N MET A 1 19.90 -4.16 17.02
CA MET A 1 20.13 -3.63 15.67
C MET A 1 20.98 -4.64 14.92
N THR A 2 20.58 -5.06 13.72
CA THR A 2 21.45 -5.82 12.80
C THR A 2 22.58 -4.91 12.32
N GLU A 3 23.77 -5.45 12.03
CA GLU A 3 25.01 -4.72 11.67
C GLU A 3 24.90 -3.74 10.49
N HIS A 4 23.79 -3.74 9.74
CA HIS A 4 23.56 -2.93 8.53
C HIS A 4 23.16 -1.45 8.78
N GLY A 5 23.33 -0.92 9.99
CA GLY A 5 22.88 0.43 10.37
C GLY A 5 23.96 1.40 10.86
N ILE A 6 25.22 0.97 10.99
CA ILE A 6 26.30 1.85 11.47
C ILE A 6 26.80 2.70 10.29
N PRO A 7 26.69 4.04 10.35
CA PRO A 7 27.23 4.89 9.29
C PRO A 7 28.75 4.74 9.18
N ASP A 8 29.26 4.60 7.95
CA ASP A 8 30.70 4.54 7.72
C ASP A 8 31.42 5.77 8.31
N GLY A 9 32.49 5.51 9.07
CA GLY A 9 33.35 6.55 9.64
C GLY A 9 32.79 7.27 10.88
N ILE A 10 31.65 6.83 11.44
CA ILE A 10 31.18 7.35 12.73
C ILE A 10 32.14 6.92 13.86
N PRO A 11 32.54 7.82 14.77
CA PRO A 11 33.28 7.43 15.98
C PRO A 11 32.48 6.44 16.83
N ALA A 12 33.14 5.37 17.30
CA ALA A 12 32.48 4.31 18.07
C ALA A 12 31.83 4.83 19.36
N ASP A 13 32.44 5.81 20.01
CA ASP A 13 31.92 6.43 21.22
C ASP A 13 30.68 7.32 20.95
N LEU A 14 30.64 8.03 19.82
CA LEU A 14 29.46 8.78 19.37
C LEU A 14 28.31 7.84 19.04
N PHE A 15 28.58 6.75 18.32
CA PHE A 15 27.56 5.77 17.99
C PHE A 15 27.00 5.08 19.24
N THR A 16 27.85 4.76 20.21
CA THR A 16 27.41 4.22 21.51
C THR A 16 26.51 5.20 22.24
N ALA A 17 26.88 6.49 22.32
CA ALA A 17 26.05 7.51 22.94
C ALA A 17 24.68 7.68 22.23
N PHE A 18 24.67 7.60 20.90
CA PHE A 18 23.44 7.61 20.11
C PHE A 18 22.55 6.39 20.41
N ASP A 19 23.11 5.18 20.43
CA ASP A 19 22.36 3.95 20.73
C ASP A 19 21.78 3.95 22.15
N ASP A 20 22.56 4.39 23.14
CA ASP A 20 22.11 4.56 24.53
C ASP A 20 20.93 5.53 24.62
N TYR A 21 21.04 6.66 23.91
CA TYR A 21 19.97 7.65 23.84
C TYR A 21 18.70 7.08 23.16
N GLU A 22 18.83 6.34 22.07
CA GLU A 22 17.68 5.71 21.40
C GLU A 22 17.02 4.62 22.27
N ARG A 23 17.81 3.82 23.01
CA ARG A 23 17.29 2.86 23.99
C ARG A 23 16.50 3.56 25.09
N ALA A 24 17.01 4.68 25.60
CA ALA A 24 16.31 5.48 26.59
C ALA A 24 14.98 6.07 26.07
N ILE A 25 14.89 6.43 24.78
CA ILE A 25 13.61 6.83 24.16
C ILE A 25 12.59 5.68 24.25
N LEU A 26 13.01 4.47 23.86
CA LEU A 26 12.11 3.32 23.77
C LEU A 26 11.67 2.80 25.14
N SER A 27 12.54 2.86 26.15
CA SER A 27 12.21 2.52 27.54
C SER A 27 11.52 3.64 28.31
N ASN A 28 11.36 4.82 27.69
CA ASN A 28 10.86 6.04 28.34
C ASN A 28 11.67 6.40 29.61
N ASP A 29 12.99 6.24 29.57
CA ASP A 29 13.91 6.60 30.65
C ASP A 29 14.21 8.11 30.59
N VAL A 30 13.39 8.88 31.29
CA VAL A 30 13.44 10.35 31.27
C VAL A 30 14.76 10.90 31.80
N ASP A 31 15.32 10.29 32.84
CA ASP A 31 16.56 10.76 33.48
C ASP A 31 17.75 10.58 32.54
N THR A 32 17.86 9.41 31.91
CA THR A 32 18.90 9.15 30.91
C THR A 32 18.76 10.10 29.71
N LEU A 33 17.53 10.31 29.23
CA LEU A 33 17.25 11.23 28.11
C LEU A 33 17.63 12.68 28.41
N ASP A 34 17.41 13.12 29.65
CA ASP A 34 17.76 14.46 30.10
C ASP A 34 19.28 14.65 30.17
N ALA A 35 19.99 13.64 30.69
CA ALA A 35 21.45 13.64 30.83
C ALA A 35 22.21 13.64 29.49
N PHE A 36 21.55 13.35 28.37
CA PHE A 36 22.11 13.43 27.02
C PHE A 36 22.01 14.81 26.38
N PHE A 37 21.19 15.73 26.92
CA PHE A 37 21.13 17.10 26.42
C PHE A 37 22.20 17.96 27.11
N ALA A 38 22.87 18.80 26.33
CA ALA A 38 23.88 19.69 26.88
C ALA A 38 23.25 20.66 27.89
N PRO A 39 23.93 20.94 29.02
CA PRO A 39 23.44 21.89 30.00
C PRO A 39 23.49 23.32 29.45
N GLY A 40 22.64 24.19 29.99
CA GLY A 40 22.70 25.63 29.75
C GLY A 40 21.66 26.18 28.77
N PRO A 41 21.68 27.50 28.54
CA PRO A 41 20.58 28.23 27.91
C PRO A 41 20.57 28.16 26.37
N GLN A 42 21.61 27.60 25.75
CA GLN A 42 21.74 27.56 24.30
C GLN A 42 21.26 26.25 23.66
N THR A 43 20.94 25.23 24.47
CA THR A 43 20.50 23.93 23.99
C THR A 43 19.11 24.02 23.37
N LEU A 44 18.94 23.44 22.19
CA LEU A 44 17.70 23.56 21.41
C LEU A 44 16.98 22.21 21.26
N ARG A 45 15.66 22.22 21.36
CA ARG A 45 14.82 21.09 20.94
C ARG A 45 13.56 21.59 20.25
N GLY A 46 13.39 21.26 18.98
CA GLY A 46 12.19 21.57 18.21
C GLY A 46 11.39 20.33 17.81
N ASP A 47 10.08 20.48 17.70
CA ASP A 47 9.20 19.57 16.96
C ASP A 47 8.01 20.36 16.36
N ALA A 48 7.00 19.65 15.85
CA ALA A 48 5.81 20.29 15.27
C ALA A 48 5.01 21.18 16.25
N ALA A 49 5.23 21.05 17.56
CA ALA A 49 4.58 21.87 18.58
C ALA A 49 5.34 23.17 18.91
N GLY A 50 6.59 23.33 18.45
CA GLY A 50 7.39 24.53 18.66
C GLY A 50 8.86 24.25 19.01
N LEU A 51 9.56 25.30 19.44
CA LEU A 51 10.98 25.28 19.80
C LEU A 51 11.14 25.53 21.31
N LEU A 52 11.87 24.64 21.98
CA LEU A 52 12.36 24.81 23.35
C LEU A 52 13.81 25.27 23.31
N VAL A 53 14.13 26.26 24.14
CA VAL A 53 15.46 26.86 24.28
C VAL A 53 15.89 26.77 25.73
N GLY A 54 17.06 26.16 25.97
CA GLY A 54 17.61 25.89 27.30
C GLY A 54 17.32 24.48 27.80
N HIS A 55 18.30 23.88 28.49
CA HIS A 55 18.21 22.54 29.08
C HIS A 55 16.98 22.39 30.00
N ASP A 56 16.78 23.30 30.95
CA ASP A 56 15.64 23.26 31.89
C ASP A 56 14.27 23.20 31.20
N ALA A 57 14.09 23.93 30.09
CA ALA A 57 12.85 23.92 29.31
C ALA A 57 12.63 22.56 28.63
N ILE A 58 13.70 21.90 28.21
CA ILE A 58 13.69 20.57 27.61
C ILE A 58 13.39 19.51 28.68
N SER A 59 14.03 19.60 29.85
CA SER A 59 13.80 18.70 31.00
C SER A 59 12.34 18.75 31.46
N ALA A 60 11.82 19.97 31.66
CA ALA A 60 10.44 20.19 32.06
C ALA A 60 9.45 19.62 31.03
N PHE A 61 9.71 19.82 29.74
CA PHE A 61 8.90 19.23 28.67
C PHE A 61 8.93 17.70 28.70
N ARG A 62 10.09 17.08 28.91
CA ARG A 62 10.25 15.62 28.93
C ARG A 62 9.50 14.97 30.09
N GLY A 63 9.51 15.59 31.27
CA GLY A 63 8.75 15.11 32.43
C GLY A 63 7.23 15.04 32.22
N LEU A 64 6.71 15.74 31.20
CA LEU A 64 5.28 15.76 30.86
C LEU A 64 4.91 14.80 29.73
N ARG A 65 5.88 14.19 29.02
CA ARG A 65 5.59 13.29 27.89
C ARG A 65 5.51 11.83 28.33
N GLY A 66 4.58 11.10 27.70
CA GLY A 66 4.54 9.65 27.74
C GLY A 66 5.51 9.00 26.75
N GLY A 67 5.55 7.66 26.76
CA GLY A 67 6.38 6.87 25.86
C GLY A 67 6.11 7.13 24.37
N VAL A 68 7.10 6.84 23.54
CA VAL A 68 6.99 6.96 22.08
C VAL A 68 6.36 5.69 21.50
N PRO A 69 5.51 5.78 20.47
CA PRO A 69 5.01 4.59 19.77
C PRO A 69 6.15 3.71 19.28
N SER A 70 5.97 2.39 19.35
CA SER A 70 6.97 1.41 18.94
C SER A 70 7.51 1.69 17.53
N ARG A 71 8.85 1.75 17.41
CA ARG A 71 9.57 2.08 16.17
C ARG A 71 10.94 1.40 16.14
N SER A 72 11.49 1.22 14.94
CA SER A 72 12.89 0.85 14.72
C SER A 72 13.62 1.92 13.92
N ILE A 73 14.94 2.03 14.11
CA ILE A 73 15.79 2.86 13.25
C ILE A 73 16.03 2.12 11.94
N GLU A 74 15.62 2.75 10.85
CA GLU A 74 15.81 2.21 9.50
C GLU A 74 17.13 2.70 8.89
N ARG A 75 17.51 3.94 9.19
CA ARG A 75 18.71 4.56 8.63
C ARG A 75 19.26 5.63 9.54
N VAL A 76 20.59 5.74 9.62
CA VAL A 76 21.29 6.87 10.24
C VAL A 76 22.23 7.49 9.23
N GLU A 77 22.20 8.81 9.09
CA GLU A 77 23.15 9.58 8.30
C GLU A 77 24.08 10.33 9.25
N TYR A 78 25.38 10.14 9.07
CA TYR A 78 26.42 10.81 9.85
C TYR A 78 27.16 11.85 9.00
N ARG A 79 27.34 13.06 9.53
CA ARG A 79 28.18 14.10 8.93
C ARG A 79 29.10 14.71 10.00
N PRO A 80 30.43 14.56 9.90
CA PRO A 80 31.35 15.26 10.79
C PRO A 80 31.30 16.76 10.51
N LEU A 81 31.24 17.58 11.56
CA LEU A 81 31.32 19.04 11.47
C LEU A 81 32.63 19.58 12.06
N GLY A 82 33.32 18.77 12.85
CA GLY A 82 34.62 19.04 13.44
C GLY A 82 35.09 17.84 14.28
N PRO A 83 36.25 17.93 14.96
CA PRO A 83 36.74 16.85 15.82
C PRO A 83 35.77 16.55 16.98
N ASP A 84 35.09 17.58 17.47
CA ASP A 84 34.22 17.52 18.65
C ASP A 84 32.76 17.85 18.30
N ALA A 85 32.37 17.79 17.03
CA ALA A 85 31.01 18.11 16.58
C ALA A 85 30.56 17.24 15.41
N ALA A 86 29.34 16.72 15.49
CA ALA A 86 28.75 15.86 14.46
C ALA A 86 27.25 16.10 14.30
N LEU A 87 26.78 15.97 13.07
CA LEU A 87 25.35 15.91 12.75
C LEU A 87 24.95 14.45 12.54
N LEU A 88 23.94 14.01 13.27
CA LEU A 88 23.25 12.74 13.05
C LEU A 88 21.82 13.00 12.58
N VAL A 89 21.41 12.33 11.50
CA VAL A 89 20.01 12.30 11.07
C VAL A 89 19.52 10.86 11.02
N SER A 90 18.64 10.50 11.93
CA SER A 90 18.05 9.16 11.99
C SER A 90 16.63 9.14 11.41
N VAL A 91 16.35 8.15 10.57
CA VAL A 91 15.02 7.85 10.04
C VAL A 91 14.48 6.63 10.77
N SER A 92 13.28 6.77 11.34
CA SER A 92 12.60 5.71 12.06
C SER A 92 11.40 5.21 11.29
N ARG A 93 11.11 3.91 11.40
CA ARG A 93 9.90 3.28 10.92
C ARG A 93 9.04 2.83 12.11
N TYR A 94 7.81 3.32 12.17
CA TYR A 94 6.90 2.97 13.27
C TYR A 94 6.19 1.64 13.00
N ALA A 95 5.98 0.83 14.03
CA ALA A 95 5.18 -0.39 13.93
C ALA A 95 3.75 -0.12 13.46
N GLY A 96 3.18 1.03 13.89
CA GLY A 96 1.88 1.52 13.44
C GLY A 96 1.86 2.11 12.03
N GLY A 97 2.95 2.04 11.25
CA GLY A 97 3.08 2.66 9.93
C GLY A 97 3.61 4.09 9.96
N GLY A 98 4.10 4.59 8.82
CA GLY A 98 4.74 5.89 8.67
C GLY A 98 6.19 5.95 9.15
N THR A 99 6.87 7.05 8.82
CA THR A 99 8.25 7.31 9.23
C THR A 99 8.35 8.58 10.05
N GLY A 100 9.36 8.63 10.92
CA GLY A 100 9.75 9.81 11.69
C GLY A 100 11.19 10.15 11.40
N LEU A 101 11.55 11.41 11.60
CA LEU A 101 12.90 11.89 11.37
C LEU A 101 13.40 12.64 12.59
N GLN A 102 14.64 12.40 12.96
CA GLN A 102 15.28 13.09 14.07
C GLN A 102 16.66 13.55 13.64
N THR A 103 16.85 14.87 13.71
CA THR A 103 18.11 15.54 13.40
C THR A 103 18.72 16.00 14.71
N GLN A 104 19.96 15.62 14.98
CA GLN A 104 20.68 15.96 16.20
C GLN A 104 22.06 16.51 15.87
N LEU A 105 22.39 17.65 16.48
CA LEU A 105 23.76 18.13 16.61
C LEU A 105 24.33 17.59 17.92
N TRP A 106 25.38 16.79 17.80
CA TRP A 106 26.14 16.24 18.91
C TRP A 106 27.46 16.99 19.05
N GLN A 107 27.81 17.37 20.27
CA GLN A 107 29.08 18.01 20.60
C GLN A 107 29.76 17.33 21.77
N ARG A 108 31.08 17.24 21.74
CA ARG A 108 31.87 16.71 22.84
C ARG A 108 32.09 17.81 23.89
N ILE A 109 31.48 17.66 25.06
CA ILE A 109 31.56 18.58 26.19
C ILE A 109 32.05 17.77 27.38
N ASP A 110 33.14 18.21 28.00
CA ASP A 110 33.78 17.52 29.13
C ASP A 110 34.03 16.02 28.89
N GLY A 111 34.47 15.69 27.67
CA GLY A 111 34.77 14.31 27.26
C GLY A 111 33.55 13.44 26.94
N ARG A 112 32.32 13.98 26.98
CA ARG A 112 31.08 13.26 26.67
C ARG A 112 30.40 13.83 25.43
N TRP A 113 29.80 12.98 24.61
CA TRP A 113 28.93 13.42 23.51
C TRP A 113 27.55 13.81 24.05
N LEU A 114 27.17 15.06 23.88
CA LEU A 114 25.88 15.61 24.29
C LEU A 114 25.15 16.25 23.11
N ILE A 115 23.83 16.19 23.12
CA ILE A 115 22.96 16.81 22.13
C ILE A 115 22.82 18.29 22.46
N THR A 116 23.26 19.16 21.55
CA THR A 116 23.14 20.63 21.71
C THR A 116 22.00 21.21 20.89
N ALA A 117 21.57 20.52 19.84
CA ALA A 117 20.34 20.83 19.12
C ALA A 117 19.66 19.55 18.63
N ALA A 118 18.35 19.46 18.80
CA ALA A 118 17.54 18.39 18.22
C ALA A 118 16.30 18.95 17.51
N HIS A 119 15.97 18.38 16.35
CA HIS A 119 14.68 18.57 15.71
C HIS A 119 14.04 17.20 15.48
N VAL A 120 12.84 17.00 16.00
CA VAL A 120 12.05 15.78 15.81
C VAL A 120 10.87 16.09 14.90
N THR A 121 10.85 15.48 13.73
CA THR A 121 9.66 15.39 12.89
C THR A 121 8.96 14.07 13.23
N PRO A 122 7.84 14.10 13.98
CA PRO A 122 7.09 12.89 14.24
C PRO A 122 6.48 12.36 12.94
N ARG A 123 5.84 11.20 13.04
CA ARG A 123 5.02 10.67 11.95
C ARG A 123 4.01 11.71 11.45
N ALA A 124 3.85 11.82 10.14
CA ALA A 124 3.00 12.82 9.49
C ALA A 124 1.56 12.83 10.04
N ALA A 125 1.09 14.03 10.41
CA ALA A 125 -0.25 14.24 10.97
C ALA A 125 -1.38 13.98 9.97
N ALA A 126 -2.58 13.78 10.50
CA ALA A 126 -3.71 13.11 9.86
C ALA A 126 -4.45 13.88 8.74
N PHE A 127 -4.05 15.10 8.36
CA PHE A 127 -4.77 15.85 7.32
C PHE A 127 -3.90 16.24 6.14
N ASP A 128 -3.58 15.23 5.33
CA ASP A 128 -3.18 15.43 3.95
C ASP A 128 -4.43 15.36 3.06
N ARG A 129 -4.78 16.48 2.39
CA ARG A 129 -5.94 16.57 1.50
C ARG A 129 -5.80 15.74 0.21
N SER A 130 -4.58 15.36 -0.13
CA SER A 130 -4.34 14.41 -1.22
C SER A 130 -4.70 12.99 -0.78
N VAL A 131 -4.56 12.64 0.50
CA VAL A 131 -4.97 11.34 1.07
C VAL A 131 -6.47 11.32 1.37
N TRP A 132 -6.98 12.32 2.08
CA TRP A 132 -8.34 12.32 2.63
C TRP A 132 -9.25 13.33 1.94
N ARG A 133 -10.46 12.90 1.58
CA ARG A 133 -11.58 13.81 1.33
C ARG A 133 -12.19 14.28 2.65
N THR A 134 -12.41 13.34 3.56
CA THR A 134 -13.02 13.58 4.87
C THR A 134 -12.39 12.62 5.86
N VAL A 135 -11.99 13.10 7.03
CA VAL A 135 -11.36 12.28 8.08
C VAL A 135 -11.90 12.71 9.43
N GLY A 136 -12.04 11.76 10.35
CA GLY A 136 -12.46 11.97 11.74
C GLY A 136 -11.71 11.02 12.68
N ASP A 137 -12.05 11.04 13.97
CA ASP A 137 -11.43 10.18 14.99
C ASP A 137 -12.43 9.55 15.97
N PRO A 138 -13.20 8.53 15.53
CA PRO A 138 -13.40 8.12 14.13
C PRO A 138 -14.39 9.04 13.41
N LEU A 139 -14.46 8.97 12.08
CA LEU A 139 -15.53 9.60 11.30
C LEU A 139 -16.87 8.88 11.53
N TRP A 140 -16.83 7.56 11.63
CA TRP A 140 -17.97 6.72 11.97
C TRP A 140 -17.55 5.58 12.88
N GLN A 141 -18.21 5.43 14.02
CA GLN A 141 -17.92 4.37 14.98
C GLN A 141 -18.49 3.03 14.48
N GLY A 142 -17.66 1.99 14.45
CA GLY A 142 -18.11 0.61 14.22
C GLY A 142 -18.80 0.02 15.45
N ALA A 143 -19.19 -1.25 15.37
CA ALA A 143 -19.67 -1.99 16.53
C ALA A 143 -18.65 -1.95 17.69
N TRP A 144 -19.14 -1.95 18.92
CA TRP A 144 -18.27 -1.90 20.11
C TRP A 144 -17.49 -3.20 20.34
N GLU A 145 -17.99 -4.29 19.76
CA GLU A 145 -17.41 -5.63 19.84
C GLU A 145 -17.28 -6.22 18.44
N GLY A 146 -16.47 -7.26 18.30
CA GLY A 146 -16.26 -7.97 17.04
C GLY A 146 -14.76 -8.22 16.77
N PRO A 147 -14.44 -9.10 15.80
CA PRO A 147 -13.06 -9.51 15.54
C PRO A 147 -12.18 -8.41 14.97
N LEU A 148 -12.77 -7.31 14.49
CA LEU A 148 -12.09 -6.13 13.94
C LEU A 148 -12.14 -4.92 14.90
N ALA A 149 -12.64 -5.09 16.13
CA ALA A 149 -12.65 -4.04 17.14
C ALA A 149 -11.26 -3.43 17.34
N GLY A 150 -11.22 -2.10 17.43
CA GLY A 150 -9.99 -1.32 17.57
C GLY A 150 -9.26 -1.02 16.26
N LEU A 151 -9.66 -1.60 15.12
CA LEU A 151 -9.10 -1.26 13.82
C LEU A 151 -9.75 -0.03 13.23
N THR A 152 -8.98 0.76 12.49
CA THR A 152 -9.44 1.93 11.76
C THR A 152 -9.39 1.73 10.24
N VAL A 153 -10.39 2.26 9.53
CA VAL A 153 -10.56 2.03 8.08
C VAL A 153 -10.45 3.31 7.25
N ALA A 154 -9.63 3.28 6.19
CA ALA A 154 -9.63 4.24 5.10
C ALA A 154 -10.48 3.70 3.93
N VAL A 155 -11.62 4.32 3.63
CA VAL A 155 -12.50 3.86 2.54
C VAL A 155 -12.25 4.67 1.28
N LYS A 156 -11.98 4.00 0.16
CA LYS A 156 -11.83 4.65 -1.15
C LYS A 156 -13.09 5.43 -1.52
N ASP A 157 -12.94 6.63 -2.07
CA ASP A 157 -14.03 7.57 -2.42
C ASP A 157 -14.83 7.19 -3.68
N VAL A 158 -15.20 5.90 -3.76
CA VAL A 158 -16.10 5.28 -4.75
C VAL A 158 -17.17 4.41 -4.09
N PHE A 159 -17.05 4.15 -2.78
CA PHE A 159 -18.04 3.42 -2.00
C PHE A 159 -19.07 4.38 -1.41
N ALA A 160 -20.33 3.99 -1.47
CA ALA A 160 -21.43 4.69 -0.85
C ALA A 160 -21.31 4.60 0.67
N ILE A 161 -21.46 5.74 1.33
CA ILE A 161 -21.52 5.86 2.78
C ILE A 161 -22.70 6.77 3.08
N LYS A 162 -23.67 6.28 3.84
CA LYS A 162 -24.91 7.00 4.13
C LYS A 162 -24.62 8.42 4.63
N GLY A 163 -25.24 9.42 4.00
CA GLY A 163 -25.10 10.84 4.31
C GLY A 163 -23.92 11.53 3.62
N TYR A 164 -23.05 10.80 2.92
CA TYR A 164 -21.94 11.36 2.16
C TYR A 164 -22.16 11.21 0.66
N ARG A 165 -21.64 12.16 -0.11
CA ARG A 165 -21.57 12.10 -1.58
C ARG A 165 -20.39 11.26 -2.02
N ILE A 166 -20.51 10.51 -3.12
CA ILE A 166 -19.36 9.87 -3.77
C ILE A 166 -18.56 10.95 -4.52
N GLY A 167 -17.26 11.06 -4.23
CA GLY A 167 -16.42 12.07 -4.88
C GLY A 167 -15.68 11.60 -6.12
N ALA A 168 -15.48 10.30 -6.31
CA ALA A 168 -14.82 9.70 -7.49
C ALA A 168 -13.47 10.33 -7.87
N GLY A 169 -12.77 10.96 -6.92
CA GLY A 169 -11.55 11.70 -7.20
C GLY A 169 -11.75 12.97 -8.06
N ASN A 170 -12.97 13.44 -8.30
CA ASN A 170 -13.25 14.59 -9.17
C ASN A 170 -14.13 15.64 -8.47
N PRO A 171 -13.73 16.92 -8.39
CA PRO A 171 -14.49 17.95 -7.68
C PRO A 171 -15.85 18.26 -8.33
N ALA A 172 -15.93 18.34 -9.66
CA ALA A 172 -17.20 18.59 -10.35
C ALA A 172 -18.18 17.42 -10.18
N TYR A 173 -17.66 16.18 -10.16
CA TYR A 173 -18.48 15.01 -9.88
C TYR A 173 -19.02 15.06 -8.45
N LEU A 174 -18.15 15.37 -7.47
CA LEU A 174 -18.55 15.54 -6.07
C LEU A 174 -19.62 16.63 -5.88
N ASP A 175 -19.50 17.74 -6.61
CA ASP A 175 -20.45 18.87 -6.52
C ASP A 175 -21.81 18.55 -7.13
N SER A 176 -21.85 17.72 -8.18
CA SER A 176 -23.10 17.26 -8.82
C SER A 176 -23.69 16.00 -8.17
N ALA A 177 -22.91 15.25 -7.39
CA ALA A 177 -23.36 14.04 -6.71
C ALA A 177 -24.33 14.33 -5.56
N ARG A 178 -25.29 13.42 -5.36
CA ARG A 178 -26.21 13.43 -4.22
C ARG A 178 -25.64 12.64 -3.05
N ALA A 179 -26.06 12.98 -1.84
CA ALA A 179 -25.67 12.19 -0.67
C ALA A 179 -26.31 10.80 -0.75
N GLU A 180 -25.53 9.77 -0.45
CA GLU A 180 -25.98 8.39 -0.48
C GLU A 180 -26.98 8.12 0.64
N THR A 181 -28.04 7.38 0.34
CA THR A 181 -29.09 7.04 1.30
C THR A 181 -28.77 5.77 2.10
N THR A 182 -27.82 4.97 1.60
CA THR A 182 -27.38 3.70 2.20
C THR A 182 -25.86 3.60 2.18
N THR A 183 -25.32 2.76 3.05
CA THR A 183 -23.88 2.44 3.08
C THR A 183 -23.65 1.17 2.30
N ALA A 184 -22.59 1.12 1.48
CA ALA A 184 -22.22 -0.05 0.70
C ALA A 184 -21.97 -1.26 1.63
N PRO A 185 -22.42 -2.48 1.27
CA PRO A 185 -22.28 -3.64 2.14
C PRO A 185 -20.84 -3.94 2.55
N ALA A 186 -19.88 -3.76 1.65
CA ALA A 186 -18.45 -3.91 1.94
C ALA A 186 -17.93 -2.96 3.04
N VAL A 187 -18.53 -1.77 3.19
CA VAL A 187 -18.24 -0.86 4.30
C VAL A 187 -18.96 -1.31 5.56
N SER A 188 -20.23 -1.69 5.44
CA SER A 188 -21.05 -2.18 6.56
C SER A 188 -20.46 -3.44 7.21
N ASP A 189 -19.88 -4.36 6.44
CA ASP A 189 -19.23 -5.57 6.96
C ASP A 189 -18.07 -5.23 7.91
N LEU A 190 -17.23 -4.25 7.55
CA LEU A 190 -16.14 -3.77 8.42
C LEU A 190 -16.68 -3.14 9.69
N LEU A 191 -17.73 -2.30 9.58
CA LEU A 191 -18.36 -1.64 10.72
C LEU A 191 -19.00 -2.66 11.67
N ARG A 192 -19.68 -3.69 11.14
CA ARG A 192 -20.27 -4.78 11.94
C ARG A 192 -19.21 -5.61 12.65
N GLY A 193 -18.04 -5.79 12.04
CA GLY A 193 -16.90 -6.47 12.67
C GLY A 193 -16.23 -5.65 13.79
N GLY A 194 -16.65 -4.41 14.00
CA GLY A 194 -16.13 -3.51 15.03
C GLY A 194 -15.04 -2.55 14.56
N ALA A 195 -14.66 -2.56 13.28
CA ALA A 195 -13.72 -1.58 12.75
C ALA A 195 -14.40 -0.21 12.62
N SER A 196 -13.72 0.86 13.00
CA SER A 196 -14.25 2.23 12.88
C SER A 196 -13.75 2.91 11.62
N LEU A 197 -14.62 3.64 10.93
CA LEU A 197 -14.25 4.42 9.76
C LEU A 197 -13.40 5.63 10.19
N ARG A 198 -12.12 5.65 9.80
CA ARG A 198 -11.26 6.83 9.98
C ARG A 198 -11.68 7.93 9.02
N GLY A 199 -11.97 7.58 7.77
CA GLY A 199 -12.31 8.56 6.77
C GLY A 199 -12.55 8.02 5.37
N ILE A 200 -12.91 8.94 4.49
CA ILE A 200 -13.09 8.73 3.06
C ILE A 200 -11.84 9.25 2.36
N ALA A 201 -11.10 8.35 1.73
CA ALA A 201 -9.80 8.59 1.14
C ALA A 201 -9.88 8.73 -0.39
N ARG A 202 -9.07 9.64 -0.94
CA ARG A 202 -9.05 10.00 -2.35
C ARG A 202 -8.64 8.83 -3.24
N THR A 203 -9.03 8.93 -4.49
CA THR A 203 -8.75 7.97 -5.56
C THR A 203 -8.28 8.72 -6.80
N ASP A 204 -7.67 8.01 -7.73
CA ASP A 204 -7.58 8.48 -9.12
C ASP A 204 -9.01 8.70 -9.66
N GLU A 205 -9.18 9.68 -10.55
CA GLU A 205 -10.49 10.06 -11.08
C GLU A 205 -11.22 8.85 -11.69
N PHE A 206 -12.45 8.59 -11.24
CA PHE A 206 -13.28 7.47 -11.67
C PHE A 206 -12.60 6.10 -11.57
N ALA A 207 -11.59 5.98 -10.70
CA ALA A 207 -10.70 4.83 -10.62
C ALA A 207 -9.94 4.49 -11.92
N TYR A 208 -9.95 5.38 -12.94
CA TYR A 208 -9.48 5.07 -14.30
C TYR A 208 -7.97 5.36 -14.51
N SER A 209 -7.14 4.96 -13.54
CA SER A 209 -5.68 5.03 -13.59
C SER A 209 -5.05 4.03 -12.60
N ILE A 210 -3.73 3.86 -12.69
CA ILE A 210 -2.94 3.04 -11.76
C ILE A 210 -1.73 3.78 -11.18
N ALA A 211 -1.59 5.08 -11.48
CA ALA A 211 -0.44 5.88 -11.07
C ALA A 211 -0.60 6.41 -9.64
N GLY A 212 -1.84 6.72 -9.22
CA GLY A 212 -2.11 7.28 -7.91
C GLY A 212 -1.99 8.80 -7.83
N ASP A 213 -1.82 9.50 -8.95
CA ASP A 213 -1.83 10.95 -9.04
C ASP A 213 -3.21 11.49 -9.41
N ASN A 214 -3.57 12.63 -8.81
CA ASN A 214 -4.83 13.30 -9.07
C ASN A 214 -4.57 14.79 -9.32
N VAL A 215 -4.97 15.30 -10.48
CA VAL A 215 -4.69 16.70 -10.88
C VAL A 215 -5.41 17.71 -9.99
N HIS A 216 -6.54 17.33 -9.39
CA HIS A 216 -7.37 18.24 -8.59
C HIS A 216 -6.95 18.30 -7.13
N TYR A 217 -6.52 17.15 -6.57
CA TYR A 217 -6.24 17.00 -5.14
C TYR A 217 -4.76 16.77 -4.82
N GLY A 218 -3.91 16.64 -5.85
CA GLY A 218 -2.50 16.30 -5.70
C GLY A 218 -2.26 14.79 -5.61
N THR A 219 -1.02 14.42 -5.32
CA THR A 219 -0.59 13.03 -5.22
C THR A 219 -0.35 12.66 -3.75
N PRO A 220 -1.05 11.65 -3.21
CA PRO A 220 -0.74 11.07 -1.90
C PRO A 220 0.75 10.71 -1.76
N PRO A 221 1.33 10.83 -0.56
CA PRO A 221 2.69 10.40 -0.31
C PRO A 221 2.80 8.88 -0.44
N ASN A 222 3.85 8.40 -1.09
CA ASN A 222 4.23 7.00 -1.00
C ASN A 222 4.93 6.78 0.35
N GLY A 223 4.36 5.91 1.20
CA GLY A 223 4.86 5.66 2.56
C GLY A 223 6.18 4.87 2.62
N ALA A 224 6.59 4.22 1.54
CA ALA A 224 7.83 3.45 1.48
C ALA A 224 8.96 4.17 0.74
N VAL A 225 8.64 4.91 -0.33
CA VAL A 225 9.63 5.57 -1.19
C VAL A 225 9.31 7.06 -1.30
N PRO A 226 9.95 7.93 -0.49
CA PRO A 226 9.67 9.35 -0.48
C PRO A 226 9.78 9.97 -1.88
N GLY A 227 8.74 10.69 -2.29
CA GLY A 227 8.67 11.37 -3.60
C GLY A 227 8.37 10.45 -4.80
N ALA A 228 8.13 9.15 -4.58
CA ALA A 228 7.57 8.25 -5.58
C ALA A 228 6.05 8.37 -5.70
N LEU A 229 5.52 7.83 -6.78
CA LEU A 229 4.09 7.63 -6.96
C LEU A 229 3.58 6.59 -5.96
N PRO A 230 2.40 6.80 -5.34
CA PRO A 230 1.82 5.85 -4.39
C PRO A 230 1.26 4.59 -5.06
N GLY A 231 1.09 4.61 -6.39
CA GLY A 231 0.30 3.61 -7.11
C GLY A 231 -1.20 3.86 -6.94
N GLY A 232 -2.00 3.34 -7.85
CA GLY A 232 -3.42 3.63 -7.91
C GLY A 232 -4.26 2.52 -8.53
N SER A 233 -5.57 2.70 -8.62
CA SER A 233 -6.29 3.94 -8.29
C SER A 233 -6.61 4.14 -6.80
N SER A 234 -6.37 3.14 -5.95
CA SER A 234 -6.64 3.21 -4.50
C SER A 234 -5.52 3.91 -3.72
N SER A 235 -5.03 5.04 -4.24
CA SER A 235 -3.84 5.75 -3.77
C SER A 235 -3.99 6.32 -2.37
N GLY A 236 -5.07 7.07 -2.11
CA GLY A 236 -5.37 7.63 -0.78
C GLY A 236 -5.48 6.54 0.29
N PRO A 237 -6.33 5.51 0.12
CA PRO A 237 -6.42 4.41 1.08
C PRO A 237 -5.07 3.72 1.36
N ALA A 238 -4.29 3.43 0.33
CA ALA A 238 -2.98 2.79 0.49
C ALA A 238 -2.00 3.69 1.25
N SER A 239 -1.92 4.97 0.89
CA SER A 239 -1.08 5.95 1.58
C SER A 239 -1.51 6.17 3.02
N ALA A 240 -2.82 6.14 3.32
CA ALA A 240 -3.32 6.19 4.69
C ALA A 240 -2.80 5.00 5.51
N VAL A 241 -2.87 3.78 4.97
CA VAL A 241 -2.37 2.57 5.66
C VAL A 241 -0.84 2.58 5.81
N ALA A 242 -0.12 2.93 4.74
CA ALA A 242 1.34 2.98 4.74
C ALA A 242 1.90 4.07 5.68
N ALA A 243 1.23 5.22 5.71
CA ALA A 243 1.51 6.29 6.66
C ALA A 243 0.87 6.05 8.03
N GLY A 244 0.28 4.87 8.27
CA GLY A 244 -0.29 4.39 9.53
C GLY A 244 -1.57 5.08 10.01
N GLN A 245 -2.14 5.96 9.19
CA GLN A 245 -3.30 6.81 9.51
C GLN A 245 -4.60 5.99 9.55
N ALA A 246 -4.58 4.79 8.98
CA ALA A 246 -5.58 3.75 9.14
C ALA A 246 -4.90 2.37 9.22
N ASP A 247 -5.61 1.36 9.72
CA ASP A 247 -5.11 -0.03 9.80
C ASP A 247 -5.47 -0.84 8.55
N VAL A 248 -6.65 -0.54 7.98
CA VAL A 248 -7.21 -1.23 6.82
C VAL A 248 -7.62 -0.21 5.78
N ALA A 249 -7.28 -0.47 4.52
CA ALA A 249 -7.82 0.24 3.38
C ALA A 249 -8.90 -0.61 2.72
N LEU A 250 -10.11 -0.07 2.56
CA LEU A 250 -11.11 -0.66 1.68
C LEU A 250 -10.96 -0.04 0.28
N ALA A 251 -10.73 -0.88 -0.71
CA ALA A 251 -10.26 -0.48 -2.02
C ALA A 251 -10.96 -1.28 -3.14
N THR A 252 -10.66 -0.92 -4.39
CA THR A 252 -11.14 -1.67 -5.56
C THR A 252 -9.99 -2.03 -6.48
N ASP A 253 -10.13 -3.16 -7.19
CA ASP A 253 -9.18 -3.65 -8.19
C ASP A 253 -9.93 -4.01 -9.48
N THR A 254 -9.67 -3.26 -10.55
CA THR A 254 -10.15 -3.58 -11.91
C THR A 254 -9.01 -4.14 -12.74
N ALA A 255 -7.85 -3.46 -12.70
CA ALA A 255 -6.65 -3.79 -13.45
C ALA A 255 -5.38 -3.75 -12.57
N GLY A 256 -5.51 -3.99 -11.26
CA GLY A 256 -4.39 -3.89 -10.30
C GLY A 256 -4.53 -2.82 -9.23
N SER A 257 -5.69 -2.16 -9.11
CA SER A 257 -5.86 -1.00 -8.23
C SER A 257 -5.82 -1.26 -6.72
N VAL A 258 -5.70 -2.53 -6.29
CA VAL A 258 -5.28 -2.91 -4.94
C VAL A 258 -3.81 -3.34 -4.94
N ARG A 259 -3.44 -4.19 -5.90
CA ARG A 259 -2.12 -4.84 -5.94
C ARG A 259 -0.95 -3.90 -6.24
N VAL A 260 -1.14 -2.95 -7.16
CA VAL A 260 -0.14 -1.95 -7.56
C VAL A 260 0.23 -1.03 -6.39
N PRO A 261 -0.71 -0.32 -5.74
CA PRO A 261 -0.37 0.49 -4.58
C PRO A 261 0.17 -0.35 -3.41
N ALA A 262 -0.29 -1.60 -3.24
CA ALA A 262 0.27 -2.49 -2.23
C ALA A 262 1.77 -2.75 -2.48
N SER A 263 2.12 -3.11 -3.72
CA SER A 263 3.51 -3.35 -4.13
C SER A 263 4.39 -2.11 -3.94
N TYR A 264 3.95 -0.95 -4.45
CA TYR A 264 4.72 0.29 -4.42
C TYR A 264 4.93 0.88 -3.04
N GLN A 265 4.07 0.54 -2.07
CA GLN A 265 4.14 1.08 -0.71
C GLN A 265 4.56 0.04 0.34
N GLY A 266 4.91 -1.18 -0.08
CA GLY A 266 5.33 -2.22 0.84
C GLY A 266 4.20 -2.73 1.74
N LEU A 267 2.99 -2.88 1.21
CA LEU A 267 1.81 -3.35 1.92
C LEU A 267 1.37 -4.72 1.42
N TRP A 268 0.53 -5.37 2.22
CA TRP A 268 -0.29 -6.50 1.79
C TRP A 268 -1.52 -5.98 1.06
N GLY A 269 -1.91 -6.59 -0.06
CA GLY A 269 -3.09 -6.19 -0.80
C GLY A 269 -3.80 -7.36 -1.47
N LEU A 270 -5.06 -7.62 -1.12
CA LEU A 270 -5.89 -8.67 -1.71
C LEU A 270 -6.92 -8.10 -2.68
N ARG A 271 -6.82 -8.51 -3.95
CA ARG A 271 -7.93 -8.53 -4.91
C ARG A 271 -8.75 -9.80 -4.64
N THR A 272 -10.06 -9.68 -4.41
CA THR A 272 -10.89 -10.87 -4.20
C THR A 272 -11.26 -11.57 -5.50
N THR A 273 -11.78 -12.79 -5.39
CA THR A 273 -12.58 -13.43 -6.42
C THR A 273 -13.65 -12.46 -6.94
N HIS A 274 -13.84 -12.42 -8.25
CA HIS A 274 -14.83 -11.54 -8.86
C HIS A 274 -16.25 -11.95 -8.47
N GLY A 275 -17.07 -10.96 -8.08
CA GLY A 275 -18.43 -11.19 -7.61
C GLY A 275 -18.54 -11.62 -6.14
N LEU A 276 -17.44 -12.01 -5.48
CA LEU A 276 -17.47 -12.52 -4.11
C LEU A 276 -17.94 -11.45 -3.10
N VAL A 277 -17.32 -10.27 -3.16
CA VAL A 277 -17.73 -9.13 -2.35
C VAL A 277 -18.74 -8.28 -3.11
N PRO A 278 -19.91 -8.01 -2.53
CA PRO A 278 -20.95 -7.17 -3.11
C PRO A 278 -20.45 -5.80 -3.53
N ARG A 279 -20.87 -5.38 -4.73
CA ARG A 279 -20.49 -4.09 -5.34
C ARG A 279 -21.64 -3.09 -5.32
N GLN A 280 -22.72 -3.40 -4.61
CA GLN A 280 -23.83 -2.48 -4.37
C GLN A 280 -23.31 -1.24 -3.65
N GLY A 281 -23.68 -0.07 -4.16
CA GLY A 281 -23.14 1.21 -3.66
C GLY A 281 -21.69 1.48 -4.08
N LEU A 282 -21.11 0.73 -5.02
CA LEU A 282 -19.84 1.09 -5.65
C LEU A 282 -20.08 1.87 -6.94
N LEU A 283 -19.42 3.01 -7.13
CA LEU A 283 -19.34 3.66 -8.44
C LEU A 283 -18.47 2.81 -9.38
N PRO A 284 -19.04 2.20 -10.44
CA PRO A 284 -18.32 1.23 -11.25
C PRO A 284 -17.35 1.91 -12.23
N LEU A 285 -16.22 1.24 -12.47
CA LEU A 285 -15.35 1.54 -13.61
C LEU A 285 -15.68 0.57 -14.76
N ALA A 286 -15.55 -0.73 -14.51
CA ALA A 286 -15.87 -1.78 -15.45
C ALA A 286 -16.38 -3.01 -14.70
N GLN A 287 -17.71 -3.16 -14.61
CA GLN A 287 -18.37 -4.22 -13.85
C GLN A 287 -17.90 -5.64 -14.22
N SER A 288 -17.44 -5.88 -15.44
CA SER A 288 -16.90 -7.20 -15.83
C SER A 288 -15.62 -7.57 -15.07
N PHE A 289 -14.93 -6.59 -14.47
CA PHE A 289 -13.60 -6.80 -13.84
C PHE A 289 -13.45 -6.20 -12.44
N ASP A 290 -14.33 -5.26 -12.06
CA ASP A 290 -14.31 -4.59 -10.77
C ASP A 290 -14.47 -5.59 -9.62
N THR A 291 -13.55 -5.51 -8.67
CA THR A 291 -13.58 -6.28 -7.42
C THR A 291 -13.32 -5.35 -6.24
N VAL A 292 -13.83 -5.71 -5.07
CA VAL A 292 -13.47 -5.08 -3.81
C VAL A 292 -12.23 -5.79 -3.27
N GLY A 293 -11.44 -5.08 -2.49
CA GLY A 293 -10.27 -5.65 -1.85
C GLY A 293 -9.79 -4.82 -0.69
N TRP A 294 -8.79 -5.35 0.01
CA TRP A 294 -8.24 -4.72 1.21
C TRP A 294 -6.73 -4.57 1.11
N LEU A 295 -6.22 -3.49 1.71
CA LEU A 295 -4.79 -3.33 1.97
C LEU A 295 -4.54 -3.18 3.47
N THR A 296 -3.44 -3.76 3.94
CA THR A 296 -2.99 -3.69 5.34
C THR A 296 -1.46 -3.67 5.40
N ARG A 297 -0.89 -3.33 6.56
CA ARG A 297 0.58 -3.36 6.75
C ARG A 297 1.14 -4.76 6.91
N ASP A 298 0.33 -5.70 7.40
CA ASP A 298 0.77 -7.03 7.75
C ASP A 298 -0.28 -8.10 7.42
N GLY A 299 0.19 -9.31 7.15
CA GLY A 299 -0.68 -10.42 6.77
C GLY A 299 -1.62 -10.89 7.89
N ALA A 300 -1.31 -10.65 9.17
CA ALA A 300 -2.19 -11.06 10.27
C ALA A 300 -3.44 -10.18 10.34
N THR A 301 -3.28 -8.87 10.17
CA THR A 301 -4.38 -7.91 10.03
C THR A 301 -5.20 -8.23 8.77
N LEU A 302 -4.56 -8.50 7.62
CA LEU A 302 -5.30 -8.92 6.42
C LEU A 302 -6.09 -10.21 6.67
N GLN A 303 -5.49 -11.21 7.35
CA GLN A 303 -6.17 -12.46 7.69
C GLN A 303 -7.43 -12.20 8.52
N ARG A 304 -7.33 -11.38 9.58
CA ARG A 304 -8.49 -11.03 10.42
C ARG A 304 -9.62 -10.40 9.60
N VAL A 305 -9.27 -9.50 8.68
CA VAL A 305 -10.26 -8.85 7.80
C VAL A 305 -10.95 -9.87 6.90
N VAL A 306 -10.19 -10.75 6.24
CA VAL A 306 -10.81 -11.73 5.31
C VAL A 306 -11.55 -12.85 6.03
N ASP A 307 -11.07 -13.29 7.19
CA ASP A 307 -11.76 -14.27 8.03
C ASP A 307 -13.13 -13.75 8.47
N TRP A 308 -13.26 -12.43 8.71
CA TRP A 308 -14.55 -11.82 9.02
C TRP A 308 -15.36 -11.53 7.77
N CYS A 309 -14.86 -10.65 6.89
CA CYS A 309 -15.62 -10.10 5.76
C CYS A 309 -15.95 -11.13 4.67
N LEU A 310 -15.34 -12.31 4.66
CA LEU A 310 -15.63 -13.39 3.71
C LEU A 310 -16.22 -14.65 4.39
N SER A 311 -16.62 -14.56 5.66
CA SER A 311 -17.29 -15.65 6.40
C SER A 311 -18.81 -15.49 6.44
N TYR A 312 -19.50 -16.60 6.74
CA TYR A 312 -20.97 -16.68 6.81
C TYR A 312 -21.56 -15.75 7.88
N ASP A 313 -20.90 -15.61 9.03
CA ASP A 313 -21.40 -14.81 10.16
C ASP A 313 -20.98 -13.32 10.07
N GLY A 314 -19.93 -13.02 9.29
CA GLY A 314 -19.33 -11.68 9.22
C GLY A 314 -19.84 -10.79 8.09
N SER A 315 -20.55 -11.35 7.10
CA SER A 315 -21.16 -10.56 6.01
C SER A 315 -22.62 -10.91 5.81
N ASP A 316 -23.48 -9.90 5.84
CA ASP A 316 -24.90 -10.03 5.46
C ASP A 316 -25.07 -10.19 3.93
N SER A 317 -23.97 -10.21 3.15
CA SER A 317 -24.03 -9.88 1.72
C SER A 317 -23.06 -10.67 0.82
N THR A 318 -21.99 -11.27 1.33
CA THR A 318 -21.10 -12.15 0.54
C THR A 318 -21.65 -13.57 0.45
N GLU A 319 -21.65 -14.18 -0.74
CA GLU A 319 -21.72 -15.64 -0.83
C GLU A 319 -20.49 -16.24 -0.12
N SER A 320 -20.70 -17.18 0.80
CA SER A 320 -19.61 -17.72 1.63
C SER A 320 -18.63 -18.56 0.79
N VAL A 321 -17.33 -18.28 0.95
CA VAL A 321 -16.24 -19.07 0.35
C VAL A 321 -15.55 -20.01 1.33
N LEU A 322 -16.11 -20.18 2.55
CA LEU A 322 -15.52 -21.05 3.57
C LEU A 322 -15.38 -22.50 3.09
N GLY A 323 -16.22 -22.99 2.17
CA GLY A 323 -16.07 -24.34 1.60
C GLY A 323 -14.74 -24.52 0.87
N GLU A 324 -14.51 -23.71 -0.17
CA GLU A 324 -13.31 -23.80 -1.01
C GLU A 324 -12.05 -23.28 -0.31
N SER A 325 -12.20 -22.36 0.65
CA SER A 325 -11.12 -21.83 1.48
C SER A 325 -10.88 -22.59 2.80
N ALA A 326 -11.66 -23.65 3.11
CA ALA A 326 -11.49 -24.42 4.35
C ALA A 326 -10.14 -25.14 4.39
N THR A 327 -9.69 -25.62 3.24
CA THR A 327 -8.42 -26.33 3.08
C THR A 327 -7.32 -25.39 2.61
N ASP A 328 -6.08 -25.72 2.94
CA ASP A 328 -4.94 -25.00 2.41
C ASP A 328 -4.72 -25.27 0.92
N LEU A 329 -4.22 -24.26 0.22
CA LEU A 329 -3.86 -24.35 -1.19
C LEU A 329 -2.65 -25.25 -1.41
N PRO A 330 -2.51 -25.87 -2.59
CA PRO A 330 -1.37 -26.71 -2.92
C PRO A 330 -0.06 -25.93 -2.83
N TRP A 331 0.98 -26.55 -2.27
CA TRP A 331 2.35 -26.01 -2.23
C TRP A 331 3.09 -26.23 -3.57
N ARG A 332 2.42 -25.85 -4.66
CA ARG A 332 2.87 -25.94 -6.05
C ARG A 332 2.71 -24.58 -6.70
N LEU A 333 3.84 -23.97 -7.06
CA LEU A 333 3.87 -22.60 -7.58
C LEU A 333 4.29 -22.59 -9.05
N LEU A 334 3.54 -21.88 -9.88
CA LEU A 334 3.82 -21.70 -11.30
C LEU A 334 4.38 -20.30 -11.54
N VAL A 335 5.48 -20.20 -12.28
CA VAL A 335 6.17 -18.95 -12.57
C VAL A 335 5.96 -18.61 -14.06
N PRO A 336 5.18 -17.57 -14.40
CA PRO A 336 5.00 -17.12 -15.77
C PRO A 336 6.25 -16.49 -16.35
N ASP A 337 6.77 -17.03 -17.46
CA ASP A 337 7.96 -16.50 -18.13
C ASP A 337 7.76 -15.07 -18.64
N GLU A 338 6.59 -14.77 -19.18
CA GLU A 338 6.27 -13.47 -19.77
C GLU A 338 6.19 -12.36 -18.71
N ALA A 339 5.73 -12.69 -17.49
CA ALA A 339 5.74 -11.76 -16.38
C ALA A 339 7.18 -11.40 -15.96
N LEU A 340 8.10 -12.37 -15.97
CA LEU A 340 9.52 -12.13 -15.68
C LEU A 340 10.22 -11.36 -16.79
N ALA A 341 9.85 -11.59 -18.05
CA ALA A 341 10.36 -10.84 -19.19
C ALA A 341 9.95 -9.36 -19.13
N ALA A 342 8.78 -9.05 -18.59
CA ALA A 342 8.30 -7.68 -18.40
C ALA A 342 8.96 -6.93 -17.23
N CYS A 343 9.68 -7.63 -16.35
CA CYS A 343 10.30 -7.02 -15.17
C CYS A 343 11.59 -6.25 -15.50
N GLU A 344 11.82 -5.17 -14.76
CA GLU A 344 13.13 -4.52 -14.74
C GLU A 344 14.21 -5.48 -14.21
N PRO A 345 15.49 -5.35 -14.66
CA PRO A 345 16.54 -6.30 -14.31
C PRO A 345 16.72 -6.50 -12.80
N ALA A 346 16.66 -5.42 -12.01
CA ALA A 346 16.81 -5.50 -10.55
C ALA A 346 15.66 -6.28 -9.88
N THR A 347 14.42 -6.07 -10.34
CA THR A 347 13.25 -6.81 -9.86
C THR A 347 13.34 -8.28 -10.22
N ARG A 348 13.72 -8.58 -11.47
CA ARG A 348 13.90 -9.96 -11.92
C ARG A 348 14.96 -10.68 -11.09
N ALA A 349 16.13 -10.06 -10.89
CA ALA A 349 17.20 -10.62 -10.08
C ALA A 349 16.76 -10.86 -8.62
N ALA A 350 16.06 -9.91 -8.00
CA ALA A 350 15.53 -10.07 -6.65
C ALA A 350 14.51 -11.21 -6.55
N PHE A 351 13.65 -11.37 -7.57
CA PHE A 351 12.67 -12.44 -7.64
C PHE A 351 13.32 -13.82 -7.89
N ASP A 352 14.28 -13.91 -8.80
CA ASP A 352 15.05 -15.14 -9.03
C ASP A 352 15.77 -15.57 -7.73
N ALA A 353 16.36 -14.61 -7.00
CA ALA A 353 16.96 -14.88 -5.69
C ALA A 353 15.95 -15.32 -4.63
N LEU A 354 14.70 -14.84 -4.68
CA LEU A 354 13.61 -15.37 -3.84
C LEU A 354 13.29 -16.82 -4.20
N LEU A 355 13.14 -17.13 -5.49
CA LEU A 355 12.85 -18.50 -5.94
C LEU A 355 13.97 -19.48 -5.55
N THR A 356 15.23 -19.10 -5.72
CA THR A 356 16.37 -19.90 -5.26
C THR A 356 16.32 -20.15 -3.75
N ARG A 357 15.99 -19.12 -2.96
CA ARG A 357 15.82 -19.27 -1.50
C ARG A 357 14.70 -20.24 -1.13
N LEU A 358 13.57 -20.19 -1.83
CA LEU A 358 12.46 -21.12 -1.60
C LEU A 358 12.81 -22.55 -1.99
N ALA A 359 13.51 -22.73 -3.10
CA ALA A 359 13.93 -24.05 -3.59
C ALA A 359 14.96 -24.74 -2.68
N ALA A 360 15.71 -23.97 -1.88
CA ALA A 360 16.72 -24.48 -0.95
C ALA A 360 16.14 -24.91 0.42
N ARG A 361 14.82 -24.79 0.64
CA ARG A 361 14.19 -25.16 1.92
C ARG A 361 13.85 -26.65 1.97
N ASP A 362 13.84 -27.21 3.17
CA ASP A 362 13.41 -28.59 3.41
C ASP A 362 11.94 -28.83 3.01
N ASP A 363 11.10 -27.80 3.20
CA ASP A 363 9.69 -27.79 2.78
C ASP A 363 9.46 -27.01 1.46
N ALA A 364 10.42 -27.07 0.52
CA ALA A 364 10.37 -26.30 -0.72
C ALA A 364 9.07 -26.52 -1.52
N PRO A 365 8.45 -25.45 -2.05
CA PRO A 365 7.33 -25.59 -2.97
C PRO A 365 7.78 -26.25 -4.27
N ARG A 366 6.87 -27.00 -4.91
CA ARG A 366 7.10 -27.47 -6.29
C ARG A 366 7.01 -26.27 -7.24
N LEU A 367 8.16 -25.73 -7.63
CA LEU A 367 8.28 -24.64 -8.60
C LEU A 367 8.25 -25.17 -10.03
N THR A 368 7.47 -24.54 -10.91
CA THR A 368 7.43 -24.89 -12.33
C THR A 368 7.29 -23.62 -13.17
N ARG A 369 8.15 -23.45 -14.18
CA ARG A 369 8.00 -22.35 -15.15
C ARG A 369 6.91 -22.70 -16.15
N ILE A 370 6.09 -21.72 -16.51
CA ILE A 370 5.00 -21.87 -17.48
C ILE A 370 5.01 -20.68 -18.44
N SER A 371 4.37 -20.87 -19.60
CA SER A 371 4.04 -19.79 -20.52
C SER A 371 2.56 -19.46 -20.38
N LEU A 372 2.25 -18.18 -20.13
CA LEU A 372 0.88 -17.68 -20.25
C LEU A 372 0.53 -17.30 -21.70
N GLY A 373 1.51 -17.25 -22.59
CA GLY A 373 1.37 -16.66 -23.91
C GLY A 373 1.51 -15.14 -23.87
N ASP A 374 1.31 -14.53 -25.03
CA ASP A 374 1.50 -13.09 -25.21
C ASP A 374 0.59 -12.27 -24.27
N LEU A 375 1.20 -11.45 -23.39
CA LEU A 375 0.46 -10.61 -22.46
C LEU A 375 -0.35 -9.50 -23.16
N ASP A 376 0.00 -9.12 -24.39
CA ASP A 376 -0.80 -8.17 -25.17
C ASP A 376 -2.13 -8.77 -25.60
N ALA A 377 -2.19 -10.08 -25.87
CA ALA A 377 -3.43 -10.79 -26.19
C ALA A 377 -4.44 -10.77 -25.02
N TYR A 378 -3.97 -10.59 -23.77
CA TYR A 378 -4.83 -10.34 -22.61
C TYR A 378 -5.17 -8.86 -22.47
N TYR A 379 -4.15 -8.01 -22.55
CA TYR A 379 -4.25 -6.59 -22.26
C TYR A 379 -5.20 -5.86 -23.22
N GLU A 380 -5.07 -6.08 -24.53
CA GLU A 380 -5.85 -5.35 -25.54
C GLU A 380 -7.36 -5.57 -25.45
N PRO A 381 -7.88 -6.82 -25.49
CA PRO A 381 -9.32 -7.06 -25.37
C PRO A 381 -9.87 -6.63 -24.00
N PHE A 382 -9.11 -6.83 -22.91
CA PHE A 382 -9.48 -6.33 -21.59
C PHE A 382 -9.69 -4.81 -21.61
N ARG A 383 -8.75 -4.06 -22.21
CA ARG A 383 -8.83 -2.59 -22.28
C ARG A 383 -10.02 -2.13 -23.11
N THR A 384 -10.36 -2.83 -24.18
CA THR A 384 -11.54 -2.55 -25.01
C THR A 384 -12.84 -2.71 -24.21
N VAL A 385 -13.00 -3.84 -23.51
CA VAL A 385 -14.19 -4.08 -22.66
C VAL A 385 -14.27 -3.08 -21.51
N GLN A 386 -13.14 -2.84 -20.82
CA GLN A 386 -13.06 -1.87 -19.73
C GLN A 386 -13.45 -0.46 -20.20
N ALA A 387 -12.98 -0.05 -21.38
CA ALA A 387 -13.28 1.25 -21.94
C ALA A 387 -14.77 1.38 -22.30
N ALA A 388 -15.36 0.38 -22.95
CA ALA A 388 -16.79 0.38 -23.27
C ALA A 388 -17.67 0.50 -22.01
N GLU A 389 -17.34 -0.24 -20.94
CA GLU A 389 -18.05 -0.15 -19.66
C GLU A 389 -17.84 1.20 -18.97
N ALA A 390 -16.61 1.70 -18.92
CA ALA A 390 -16.32 3.01 -18.32
C ALA A 390 -17.12 4.14 -19.00
N TRP A 391 -17.22 4.11 -20.34
CA TRP A 391 -18.01 5.07 -21.10
C TRP A 391 -19.52 4.91 -20.86
N ARG A 392 -20.04 3.68 -20.80
CA ARG A 392 -21.45 3.45 -20.45
C ARG A 392 -21.79 4.00 -19.06
N ASN A 393 -20.87 3.86 -18.10
CA ASN A 393 -21.09 4.29 -16.72
C ASN A 393 -21.07 5.83 -16.56
N ASN A 394 -20.16 6.54 -17.23
CA ASN A 394 -19.90 7.95 -16.95
C ASN A 394 -20.05 8.90 -18.17
N GLY A 395 -20.28 8.36 -19.37
CA GLY A 395 -20.22 9.12 -20.62
C GLY A 395 -21.29 10.21 -20.75
N ALA A 396 -22.47 10.03 -20.16
CA ALA A 396 -23.49 11.07 -20.12
C ALA A 396 -23.03 12.27 -19.26
N TRP A 397 -22.57 12.00 -18.03
CA TRP A 397 -22.05 13.02 -17.13
C TRP A 397 -20.87 13.78 -17.74
N LEU A 398 -19.94 13.08 -18.40
CA LEU A 398 -18.78 13.70 -19.07
C LEU A 398 -19.18 14.64 -20.21
N ARG A 399 -20.27 14.38 -20.93
CA ARG A 399 -20.79 15.29 -21.97
C ARG A 399 -21.39 16.56 -21.38
N GLU A 400 -22.02 16.45 -20.22
CA GLU A 400 -22.60 17.59 -19.50
C GLU A 400 -21.53 18.45 -18.79
N HIS A 401 -20.35 17.88 -18.54
CA HIS A 401 -19.25 18.53 -17.80
C HIS A 401 -17.94 18.54 -18.64
N PRO A 402 -17.92 19.20 -19.80
CA PRO A 402 -16.73 19.23 -20.65
C PRO A 402 -15.54 19.87 -19.92
N GLY A 403 -14.37 19.21 -20.00
CA GLY A 403 -13.14 19.67 -19.34
C GLY A 403 -13.09 19.43 -17.82
N ALA A 404 -14.06 18.72 -17.24
CA ALA A 404 -14.09 18.46 -15.81
C ALA A 404 -13.05 17.43 -15.33
N VAL A 405 -12.49 16.62 -16.23
CA VAL A 405 -11.50 15.58 -15.91
C VAL A 405 -10.08 15.97 -16.33
N GLY A 406 -9.08 15.45 -15.62
CA GLY A 406 -7.67 15.69 -15.94
C GLY A 406 -7.25 15.14 -17.32
N PRO A 407 -6.20 15.69 -17.96
CA PRO A 407 -5.86 15.39 -19.36
C PRO A 407 -5.67 13.89 -19.67
N ALA A 408 -5.00 13.15 -18.78
CA ALA A 408 -4.76 11.73 -18.98
C ALA A 408 -6.05 10.89 -18.87
N VAL A 409 -7.00 11.31 -18.04
CA VAL A 409 -8.30 10.64 -17.88
C VAL A 409 -9.26 11.06 -19.00
N ALA A 410 -9.21 12.33 -19.42
CA ALA A 410 -9.91 12.83 -20.59
C ALA A 410 -9.57 12.02 -21.85
N GLU A 411 -8.28 11.77 -22.09
CA GLU A 411 -7.84 10.98 -23.25
C GLU A 411 -8.36 9.53 -23.19
N ARG A 412 -8.37 8.91 -22.00
CA ARG A 412 -8.93 7.56 -21.82
C ARG A 412 -10.42 7.51 -22.11
N PHE A 413 -11.18 8.51 -21.66
CA PHE A 413 -12.62 8.60 -21.96
C PHE A 413 -12.90 8.97 -23.42
N ARG A 414 -12.04 9.77 -24.06
CA ARG A 414 -12.12 10.05 -25.50
C ARG A 414 -11.97 8.78 -26.32
N LEU A 415 -10.98 7.94 -25.99
CA LEU A 415 -10.80 6.63 -26.60
C LEU A 415 -11.97 5.69 -26.28
N ALA A 416 -12.46 5.71 -25.04
CA ALA A 416 -13.58 4.89 -24.61
C ALA A 416 -14.88 5.21 -25.35
N ALA A 417 -15.14 6.48 -25.64
CA ALA A 417 -16.31 6.93 -26.41
C ALA A 417 -16.33 6.40 -27.86
N ALA A 418 -15.17 6.00 -28.39
CA ALA A 418 -15.04 5.49 -29.75
C ALA A 418 -15.20 3.97 -29.85
N VAL A 419 -15.30 3.24 -28.72
CA VAL A 419 -15.49 1.79 -28.74
C VAL A 419 -16.91 1.45 -29.18
N THR A 420 -17.02 0.69 -30.26
CA THR A 420 -18.30 0.26 -30.84
C THR A 420 -18.78 -1.06 -30.23
N ALA A 421 -20.08 -1.35 -30.30
CA ALA A 421 -20.63 -2.61 -29.81
C ALA A 421 -20.01 -3.86 -30.47
N PRO A 422 -19.72 -3.89 -31.80
CA PRO A 422 -19.01 -5.02 -32.40
C PRO A 422 -17.58 -5.19 -31.88
N GLN A 423 -16.86 -4.09 -31.63
CA GLN A 423 -15.51 -4.17 -31.03
C GLN A 423 -15.56 -4.70 -29.60
N GLU A 424 -16.54 -4.27 -28.80
CA GLU A 424 -16.74 -4.81 -27.46
C GLU A 424 -17.08 -6.30 -27.50
N ALA A 425 -17.99 -6.73 -28.38
CA ALA A 425 -18.36 -8.14 -28.54
C ALA A 425 -17.15 -9.00 -28.92
N ALA A 426 -16.40 -8.61 -29.95
CA ALA A 426 -15.21 -9.33 -30.37
C ALA A 426 -14.14 -9.40 -29.26
N ALA A 427 -13.99 -8.32 -28.47
CA ALA A 427 -13.08 -8.31 -27.34
C ALA A 427 -13.53 -9.27 -26.23
N ARG A 428 -14.84 -9.39 -25.96
CA ARG A 428 -15.38 -10.37 -25.01
C ARG A 428 -15.12 -11.79 -25.46
N ASP A 429 -15.41 -12.10 -26.73
CA ASP A 429 -15.17 -13.41 -27.31
C ASP A 429 -13.68 -13.80 -27.23
N ALA A 430 -12.76 -12.83 -27.41
CA ALA A 430 -11.33 -13.05 -27.27
C ALA A 430 -10.88 -13.33 -25.82
N LEU A 431 -11.61 -12.84 -24.81
CA LEU A 431 -11.27 -13.06 -23.39
C LEU A 431 -11.67 -14.45 -22.88
N ASP A 432 -12.68 -15.07 -23.47
CA ASP A 432 -13.22 -16.36 -22.99
C ASP A 432 -12.19 -17.51 -23.00
N PRO A 433 -11.45 -17.79 -24.09
CA PRO A 433 -10.43 -18.84 -24.07
C PRO A 433 -9.27 -18.50 -23.11
N LEU A 434 -8.94 -17.22 -22.94
CA LEU A 434 -7.90 -16.76 -22.01
C LEU A 434 -8.32 -17.01 -20.56
N ARG A 435 -9.60 -16.78 -20.23
CA ARG A 435 -10.18 -17.10 -18.92
C ARG A 435 -10.10 -18.60 -18.63
N GLU A 436 -10.45 -19.44 -19.59
CA GLU A 436 -10.38 -20.89 -19.44
C GLU A 436 -8.93 -21.36 -19.20
N GLN A 437 -7.99 -20.86 -19.99
CA GLN A 437 -6.56 -21.17 -19.84
C GLN A 437 -6.03 -20.80 -18.45
N LEU A 438 -6.31 -19.58 -17.99
CA LEU A 438 -5.88 -19.11 -16.66
C LEU A 438 -6.47 -19.94 -15.53
N THR A 439 -7.76 -20.27 -15.63
CA THR A 439 -8.45 -21.14 -14.66
C THR A 439 -7.85 -22.54 -14.66
N GLY A 440 -7.43 -23.04 -15.82
CA GLY A 440 -6.70 -24.31 -15.96
C GLY A 440 -5.37 -24.33 -15.20
N PHE A 441 -4.58 -23.26 -15.29
CA PHE A 441 -3.29 -23.16 -14.57
C PHE A 441 -3.44 -23.19 -13.05
N VAL A 442 -4.43 -22.49 -12.51
CA VAL A 442 -4.61 -22.34 -11.05
C VAL A 442 -5.49 -23.42 -10.41
N ARG A 443 -5.94 -24.42 -11.18
CA ARG A 443 -6.78 -25.52 -10.68
C ARG A 443 -6.12 -26.26 -9.52
N ASP A 444 -4.87 -26.67 -9.71
CA ASP A 444 -4.09 -27.48 -8.77
C ASP A 444 -2.73 -26.84 -8.43
N ALA A 445 -2.62 -25.52 -8.62
CA ALA A 445 -1.40 -24.75 -8.38
C ALA A 445 -1.74 -23.27 -8.13
N VAL A 446 -0.73 -22.50 -7.75
CA VAL A 446 -0.83 -21.06 -7.53
C VAL A 446 0.19 -20.36 -8.43
N LEU A 447 -0.21 -19.31 -9.15
CA LEU A 447 0.76 -18.49 -9.88
C LEU A 447 1.55 -17.65 -8.88
N ILE A 448 2.86 -17.53 -9.07
CA ILE A 448 3.74 -16.61 -8.35
C ILE A 448 4.51 -15.75 -9.34
N LEU A 449 4.47 -14.44 -9.16
CA LEU A 449 5.10 -13.46 -10.05
C LEU A 449 5.37 -12.16 -9.30
N PRO A 450 6.34 -11.33 -9.72
CA PRO A 450 6.38 -9.94 -9.29
C PRO A 450 5.05 -9.24 -9.59
N THR A 451 4.58 -8.39 -8.69
CA THR A 451 3.27 -7.71 -8.83
C THR A 451 3.32 -6.61 -9.89
N VAL A 452 4.48 -5.98 -10.02
CA VAL A 452 4.79 -4.84 -10.89
C VAL A 452 6.19 -5.06 -11.46
N PRO A 453 6.55 -4.44 -12.59
CA PRO A 453 7.85 -4.68 -13.24
C PRO A 453 9.03 -4.09 -12.44
N GLY A 454 8.80 -3.06 -11.64
CA GLY A 454 9.84 -2.25 -11.01
C GLY A 454 9.37 -1.56 -9.73
N PRO A 455 10.28 -0.90 -9.00
CA PRO A 455 9.90 -0.07 -7.86
C PRO A 455 9.03 1.10 -8.30
N ALA A 456 8.34 1.72 -7.34
CA ALA A 456 7.47 2.87 -7.59
C ALA A 456 8.21 3.98 -8.38
N PRO A 457 7.71 4.42 -9.55
CA PRO A 457 8.32 5.52 -10.29
C PRO A 457 8.33 6.82 -9.50
N LEU A 458 9.39 7.63 -9.64
CA LEU A 458 9.44 8.96 -9.04
C LEU A 458 8.37 9.88 -9.64
N ARG A 459 7.78 10.77 -8.83
CA ARG A 459 6.81 11.78 -9.31
C ARG A 459 7.40 12.75 -10.34
N THR A 460 8.73 12.90 -10.33
CA THR A 460 9.48 13.72 -11.30
C THR A 460 9.79 12.98 -12.58
N ALA A 461 9.56 11.67 -12.66
CA ALA A 461 9.69 10.92 -13.90
C ALA A 461 8.62 11.40 -14.88
N ARG A 462 9.02 11.65 -16.13
CA ARG A 462 8.14 12.12 -17.21
C ARG A 462 8.46 11.37 -18.50
N GLY A 463 7.52 11.41 -19.43
CA GLY A 463 7.69 10.87 -20.78
C GLY A 463 7.51 9.36 -20.88
N GLU A 464 8.03 8.81 -21.97
CA GLU A 464 7.79 7.43 -22.44
C GLU A 464 8.09 6.35 -21.40
N ARG A 465 9.06 6.58 -20.51
CA ARG A 465 9.43 5.60 -19.48
C ARG A 465 8.30 5.34 -18.47
N VAL A 466 7.57 6.36 -18.05
CA VAL A 466 6.45 6.20 -17.10
C VAL A 466 5.31 5.44 -17.77
N ASP A 467 5.04 5.73 -19.04
CA ASP A 467 4.02 5.04 -19.82
C ASP A 467 4.39 3.58 -20.09
N ALA A 468 5.66 3.29 -20.39
CA ALA A 468 6.15 1.92 -20.56
C ALA A 468 6.01 1.09 -19.28
N VAL A 469 6.42 1.64 -18.13
CA VAL A 469 6.24 0.97 -16.82
C VAL A 469 4.76 0.75 -16.52
N ARG A 470 3.91 1.74 -16.81
CA ARG A 470 2.46 1.62 -16.64
C ARG A 470 1.86 0.52 -17.52
N GLN A 471 2.25 0.44 -18.79
CA GLN A 471 1.77 -0.61 -19.71
C GLN A 471 2.24 -1.99 -19.26
N ALA A 472 3.52 -2.17 -18.92
CA ALA A 472 4.06 -3.42 -18.39
C ALA A 472 3.32 -3.85 -17.11
N THR A 473 3.04 -2.90 -16.20
CA THR A 473 2.26 -3.16 -14.99
C THR A 473 0.85 -3.68 -15.30
N LEU A 474 0.15 -3.07 -16.26
CA LEU A 474 -1.18 -3.50 -16.65
C LEU A 474 -1.16 -4.88 -17.31
N ARG A 475 -0.19 -5.17 -18.18
CA ARG A 475 0.02 -6.50 -18.79
C ARG A 475 0.18 -7.59 -17.73
N MET A 476 0.94 -7.32 -16.67
CA MET A 476 1.18 -8.28 -15.59
C MET A 476 -0.03 -8.47 -14.65
N THR A 477 -0.86 -7.45 -14.47
CA THR A 477 -1.95 -7.46 -13.48
C THR A 477 -3.31 -7.86 -14.06
N THR A 478 -3.51 -7.69 -15.37
CA THR A 478 -4.76 -7.96 -16.10
C THR A 478 -5.18 -9.44 -16.12
N PRO A 479 -4.28 -10.44 -16.22
CA PRO A 479 -4.70 -11.85 -16.29
C PRO A 479 -5.62 -12.29 -15.15
N ALA A 480 -5.26 -11.98 -13.89
CA ALA A 480 -6.12 -12.29 -12.74
C ALA A 480 -7.50 -11.61 -12.83
N ALA A 481 -7.58 -10.43 -13.45
CA ALA A 481 -8.84 -9.73 -13.61
C ALA A 481 -9.75 -10.36 -14.68
N ILE A 482 -9.18 -10.78 -15.81
CA ILE A 482 -9.91 -11.47 -16.89
C ILE A 482 -10.57 -12.75 -16.39
N ALA A 483 -9.82 -13.52 -15.60
CA ALA A 483 -10.28 -14.80 -15.07
C ALA A 483 -11.09 -14.69 -13.78
N GLY A 484 -11.30 -13.48 -13.25
CA GLY A 484 -12.03 -13.26 -12.01
C GLY A 484 -11.38 -13.89 -10.77
N LEU A 485 -10.06 -14.10 -10.81
CA LEU A 485 -9.31 -14.84 -9.80
C LEU A 485 -8.88 -13.93 -8.63
N PRO A 486 -8.84 -14.47 -7.40
CA PRO A 486 -8.25 -13.79 -6.26
C PRO A 486 -6.74 -13.68 -6.43
N ALA A 487 -6.19 -12.54 -6.01
CA ALA A 487 -4.76 -12.26 -6.12
C ALA A 487 -4.27 -11.41 -4.95
N VAL A 488 -3.24 -11.88 -4.25
CA VAL A 488 -2.63 -11.17 -3.11
C VAL A 488 -1.21 -10.71 -3.44
N SER A 489 -0.95 -9.42 -3.26
CA SER A 489 0.39 -8.82 -3.31
C SER A 489 0.98 -8.79 -1.91
N VAL A 490 2.23 -9.26 -1.78
CA VAL A 490 2.98 -9.35 -0.52
C VAL A 490 4.35 -8.68 -0.67
N PRO A 491 4.79 -7.81 0.24
CA PRO A 491 6.03 -7.04 0.07
C PRO A 491 7.28 -7.89 0.40
N LEU A 492 7.65 -8.81 -0.51
CA LEU A 492 8.74 -9.77 -0.30
C LEU A 492 10.05 -9.42 -1.00
N LEU A 493 10.06 -8.45 -1.92
CA LEU A 493 11.28 -8.02 -2.62
C LEU A 493 11.70 -6.63 -2.16
N SER A 494 13.02 -6.47 -2.09
CA SER A 494 13.71 -5.23 -1.79
C SER A 494 14.71 -4.99 -2.92
N VAL A 495 14.49 -3.95 -3.73
CA VAL A 495 15.29 -3.66 -4.93
C VAL A 495 16.02 -2.35 -4.81
N ALA A 496 17.23 -2.26 -5.37
CA ALA A 496 17.97 -1.02 -5.43
C ALA A 496 17.25 0.00 -6.33
N ALA A 497 17.03 1.20 -5.82
CA ALA A 497 16.41 2.32 -6.51
C ALA A 497 17.21 3.61 -6.30
N SER A 498 16.85 4.66 -7.05
CA SER A 498 17.55 5.96 -7.04
C SER A 498 17.60 6.65 -5.67
N ARG A 499 16.75 6.25 -4.71
CA ARG A 499 16.67 6.81 -3.35
C ARG A 499 16.95 5.78 -2.25
N GLY A 500 17.70 4.72 -2.57
CA GLY A 500 18.00 3.61 -1.67
C GLY A 500 17.18 2.37 -2.02
N SER A 501 16.83 1.57 -1.02
CA SER A 501 16.02 0.39 -1.25
C SER A 501 14.54 0.73 -1.45
N ALA A 502 13.86 0.03 -2.36
CA ALA A 502 12.43 0.17 -2.60
C ALA A 502 11.73 -1.20 -2.58
N PRO A 503 10.50 -1.29 -2.05
CA PRO A 503 9.76 -2.54 -2.07
C PRO A 503 9.24 -2.85 -3.48
N VAL A 504 9.20 -4.14 -3.79
CA VAL A 504 8.38 -4.69 -4.87
C VAL A 504 7.61 -5.89 -4.33
N GLY A 505 6.30 -5.89 -4.55
CA GLY A 505 5.42 -6.98 -4.11
C GLY A 505 5.57 -8.23 -4.97
N VAL A 506 5.37 -9.39 -4.36
CA VAL A 506 5.15 -10.68 -5.02
C VAL A 506 3.67 -10.99 -4.99
N CYS A 507 3.10 -11.22 -6.16
CA CYS A 507 1.71 -11.55 -6.36
C CYS A 507 1.55 -13.07 -6.34
N LEU A 508 0.57 -13.57 -5.60
CA LEU A 508 0.08 -14.93 -5.67
C LEU A 508 -1.34 -14.93 -6.23
N VAL A 509 -1.63 -15.79 -7.21
CA VAL A 509 -2.95 -15.92 -7.84
C VAL A 509 -3.41 -17.37 -7.76
N SER A 510 -4.60 -17.60 -7.23
CA SER A 510 -5.17 -18.94 -7.06
C SER A 510 -6.52 -19.06 -7.75
N ARG A 511 -7.12 -20.25 -7.71
CA ARG A 511 -8.48 -20.49 -8.19
C ARG A 511 -9.51 -19.64 -7.44
N ALA A 512 -10.64 -19.38 -8.09
CA ALA A 512 -11.77 -18.64 -7.50
C ALA A 512 -12.27 -19.32 -6.21
N GLY A 513 -12.69 -18.51 -5.25
CA GLY A 513 -13.24 -18.95 -3.96
C GLY A 513 -12.20 -19.36 -2.91
N THR A 514 -10.89 -19.25 -3.19
CA THR A 514 -9.84 -19.61 -2.22
C THR A 514 -9.18 -18.39 -1.57
N ASP A 515 -9.87 -17.26 -1.52
CA ASP A 515 -9.36 -15.97 -1.05
C ASP A 515 -8.72 -16.03 0.34
N ILE A 516 -9.40 -16.66 1.31
CA ILE A 516 -8.91 -16.77 2.69
C ILE A 516 -7.69 -17.71 2.73
N ALA A 517 -7.75 -18.84 2.02
CA ALA A 517 -6.64 -19.79 1.92
C ALA A 517 -5.41 -19.18 1.22
N LEU A 518 -5.63 -18.28 0.25
CA LEU A 518 -4.57 -17.55 -0.44
C LEU A 518 -3.84 -16.59 0.51
N VAL A 519 -4.56 -15.90 1.41
CA VAL A 519 -3.93 -15.08 2.46
C VAL A 519 -3.12 -15.95 3.44
N ARG A 520 -3.64 -17.12 3.85
CA ARG A 520 -2.88 -18.08 4.68
C ARG A 520 -1.59 -18.54 3.99
N LEU A 521 -1.68 -18.94 2.72
CA LEU A 521 -0.54 -19.34 1.90
C LEU A 521 0.51 -18.24 1.78
N ALA A 522 0.06 -17.01 1.54
CA ALA A 522 0.91 -15.83 1.43
C ALA A 522 1.65 -15.52 2.76
N ARG A 523 0.97 -15.69 3.91
CA ARG A 523 1.59 -15.57 5.23
C ARG A 523 2.65 -16.64 5.48
N ARG A 524 2.38 -17.89 5.09
CA ARG A 524 3.38 -18.97 5.13
C ARG A 524 4.59 -18.58 4.30
N LEU A 525 4.38 -18.12 3.07
CA LEU A 525 5.47 -17.68 2.19
C LEU A 525 6.30 -16.55 2.84
N ALA A 526 5.65 -15.55 3.42
CA ALA A 526 6.33 -14.43 4.08
C ALA A 526 7.17 -14.88 5.29
N ALA A 527 6.66 -15.79 6.12
CA ALA A 527 7.39 -16.33 7.26
C ALA A 527 8.67 -17.06 6.82
N LEU A 528 8.58 -17.88 5.77
CA LEU A 528 9.73 -18.59 5.21
C LEU A 528 10.79 -17.64 4.63
N VAL A 529 10.43 -16.41 4.26
CA VAL A 529 11.40 -15.41 3.80
C VAL A 529 12.02 -14.65 4.99
N ALA A 530 11.28 -14.44 6.07
CA ALA A 530 11.71 -13.68 7.25
C ALA A 530 12.70 -14.43 8.16
N ASP A 531 12.58 -15.76 8.28
CA ASP A 531 13.34 -16.61 9.22
C ASP A 531 14.89 -16.55 9.15
N ARG A 532 15.49 -15.81 8.21
CA ARG A 532 16.95 -15.73 8.05
C ARG A 532 17.54 -14.34 7.75
N SER A 533 16.79 -13.25 7.90
CA SER A 533 17.42 -11.92 7.98
C SER A 533 18.20 -11.68 9.29
N GLU A 534 18.25 -12.68 10.18
CA GLU A 534 18.97 -12.66 11.47
C GLU A 534 20.09 -13.73 11.56
N SER A 535 20.49 -14.39 10.46
CA SER A 535 21.60 -15.37 10.46
C SER A 535 22.84 -14.89 9.72
#